data_AF-A0A1H0BJF7-F1
#
_entry.id   AF-A0A1H0BJF7-F1
#
_cell.length_a   1.000
_cell.length_b   1.000
_cell.length_c   1.000
_cell.angle_alpha   90.00
_cell.angle_beta   90.00
_cell.angle_gamma   90.00
#
_symmetry.space_group_name_H-M   'P 1'
#
loop_
_entity.id
_entity.type
_entity.pdbx_description
1 polymer ?
#
loop_
_entity_poly.entity_id
_entity_poly.type
_entity_poly.pdbx_seq_one_letter_code
_entity_poly.pdbx_strand_id
1 'polypeptide(L)'
;MALNFPAPKVPDLQQPGNYLDLDQLGSADLTTWIDYPGIKNGDRFMPNWRGCGALGEVDDYVNDLIEVAGLQPEGMLLMITNPLLMRLDQGWVFYSYVVEGSIEESQRLFFYVGKRPSAAAGLGVPQCKESHDLKLDPGLLWDLSELSIVTPSYLAMREGDRVTLTLDLYYSDGSFALPVILSRVLALEEVGQPLQWSIPTNELVPIETGGFALMSYLIEYGDPALTTVSVTQSLAMVIPSLALLPALKIKDFSGGSLDPEAFPGGITLLIDPFGMQINDDVVVYISSGNQLVQTLRADISNIDSGVLQFSLAKAWLSANNGKNIELMYQYARPGHAASSLPLKVTLSRPLDLPVPVIDDAQIESAEEWGVVGYIYASLLLSGVKIRIPKDVFIGDDYTIQMHWEGNTGTGSFIADPSPDNPHLFIIPSTAVPANMDKWVSVYYSVVSPLQSGTSPVFKLEVRGLGPVWPYIQIMRPRVTDTLLYLDCVPPEGALLELASWAYMAPGQRVRIKVTGLSQSGSPQALGLRTGAAEPLTEAEYDARQVPVIIPRDFLDSLQRKSLTNIVTVEVSFDDGANYTQFPSIDFIVLDGLFL
;
A
#
# COMPACT_ATOMS: atom_id res chain seq x y z
N MET A 1 2.70 71.01 20.10
CA MET A 1 3.17 69.91 19.24
C MET A 1 4.16 69.13 20.06
N ALA A 2 3.93 67.84 20.30
CA ALA A 2 4.92 66.96 20.95
C ALA A 2 6.20 66.97 20.10
N LEU A 3 7.35 67.16 20.73
CA LEU A 3 8.64 67.15 20.04
C LEU A 3 9.01 65.68 19.85
N ASN A 4 8.97 65.19 18.61
CA ASN A 4 9.35 63.81 18.33
C ASN A 4 10.89 63.68 18.39
N PHE A 5 11.41 63.27 19.55
CA PHE A 5 12.83 63.01 19.75
C PHE A 5 13.21 61.62 19.20
N PRO A 6 14.11 61.52 18.19
CA PRO A 6 14.49 60.26 17.58
C PRO A 6 15.31 59.39 18.53
N ALA A 7 15.46 58.10 18.21
CA ALA A 7 16.33 57.22 19.01
C ALA A 7 17.82 57.59 18.83
N PRO A 8 18.68 57.35 19.84
CA PRO A 8 20.12 57.42 19.66
C PRO A 8 20.60 56.58 18.47
N LYS A 9 21.67 57.01 17.81
CA LYS A 9 22.33 56.25 16.74
C LYS A 9 23.54 55.51 17.29
N VAL A 10 23.66 54.23 16.94
CA VAL A 10 24.79 53.38 17.31
C VAL A 10 25.33 52.73 16.03
N PRO A 11 26.38 53.29 15.39
CA PRO A 11 26.85 52.84 14.07
C PRO A 11 27.40 51.41 14.05
N ASP A 12 27.95 50.94 15.17
CA ASP A 12 28.63 49.64 15.25
C ASP A 12 27.67 48.44 15.40
N LEU A 13 26.36 48.68 15.38
CA LEU A 13 25.36 47.61 15.44
C LEU A 13 25.34 46.78 14.16
N GLN A 14 25.50 45.48 14.33
CA GLN A 14 25.47 44.50 13.26
C GLN A 14 24.03 44.18 12.83
N GLN A 15 23.86 43.99 11.53
CA GLN A 15 22.61 43.58 10.91
C GLN A 15 22.81 42.29 10.08
N PRO A 16 21.80 41.41 10.00
CA PRO A 16 20.54 41.43 10.75
C PRO A 16 20.74 41.03 12.22
N GLY A 17 19.87 41.50 13.11
CA GLY A 17 19.82 41.03 14.52
C GLY A 17 20.09 42.10 15.58
N ASN A 18 20.48 43.31 15.16
CA ASN A 18 20.66 44.48 16.03
C ASN A 18 21.48 44.15 17.29
N TYR A 19 22.75 43.77 17.10
CA TYR A 19 23.66 43.41 18.18
C TYR A 19 25.01 44.12 18.05
N LEU A 20 25.70 44.31 19.17
CA LEU A 20 27.05 44.82 19.22
C LEU A 20 28.06 43.66 19.25
N ASP A 21 28.91 43.56 18.23
CA ASP A 21 30.00 42.59 18.20
C ASP A 21 31.18 43.09 19.05
N LEU A 22 31.33 42.49 20.24
CA LEU A 22 32.37 42.85 21.20
C LEU A 22 33.78 42.44 20.73
N ASP A 23 33.90 41.39 19.93
CA ASP A 23 35.19 40.98 19.37
C ASP A 23 35.66 41.99 18.32
N GLN A 24 34.73 42.49 17.50
CA GLN A 24 35.01 43.54 16.51
C GLN A 24 35.30 44.88 17.18
N LEU A 25 34.60 45.22 18.27
CA LEU A 25 34.84 46.43 19.05
C LEU A 25 36.20 46.38 19.78
N GLY A 26 36.64 45.18 20.17
CA GLY A 26 37.90 44.97 20.87
C GLY A 26 37.95 45.73 22.19
N SER A 27 39.03 46.49 22.42
CA SER A 27 39.21 47.31 23.62
C SER A 27 38.70 48.75 23.48
N ALA A 28 38.03 49.10 22.38
CA ALA A 28 37.52 50.45 22.15
C ALA A 28 36.20 50.68 22.90
N ASP A 29 35.96 51.94 23.30
CA ASP A 29 34.65 52.37 23.78
C ASP A 29 33.66 52.45 22.61
N LEU A 30 32.38 52.18 22.88
CA LEU A 30 31.34 52.28 21.85
C LEU A 30 31.01 53.73 21.55
N THR A 31 31.03 54.05 20.26
CA THR A 31 30.63 55.37 19.75
C THR A 31 29.12 55.42 19.53
N THR A 32 28.43 56.38 20.15
CA THR A 32 27.01 56.65 19.91
C THR A 32 26.77 58.14 19.62
N TRP A 33 25.63 58.44 19.00
CA TRP A 33 25.26 59.81 18.64
C TRP A 33 23.85 60.14 19.10
N ILE A 34 23.69 61.32 19.70
CA ILE A 34 22.41 61.89 20.09
C ILE A 34 22.15 63.14 19.25
N ASP A 35 21.01 63.15 18.57
CA ASP A 35 20.57 64.26 17.72
C ASP A 35 19.08 64.51 17.94
N TYR A 36 18.66 65.76 17.88
CA TYR A 36 17.25 66.12 17.99
C TYR A 36 16.94 67.44 17.26
N PRO A 37 15.68 67.66 16.85
CA PRO A 37 15.30 68.88 16.14
C PRO A 37 15.70 70.14 16.91
N GLY A 38 16.62 70.92 16.32
CA GLY A 38 17.09 72.19 16.90
C GLY A 38 18.24 72.07 17.91
N ILE A 39 18.90 70.91 18.01
CA ILE A 39 20.10 70.73 18.84
C ILE A 39 21.15 71.81 18.54
N LYS A 40 21.74 72.38 19.60
CA LYS A 40 22.81 73.38 19.51
C LYS A 40 23.79 73.25 20.67
N ASN A 41 25.00 73.78 20.47
CA ASN A 41 25.98 73.86 21.55
C ASN A 41 25.43 74.63 22.76
N GLY A 42 25.65 74.09 23.95
CA GLY A 42 25.15 74.62 25.23
C GLY A 42 23.80 74.06 25.67
N ASP A 43 23.09 73.31 24.81
CA ASP A 43 21.94 72.51 25.28
C ASP A 43 22.41 71.40 26.22
N ARG A 44 21.48 70.81 26.99
CA ARG A 44 21.79 69.70 27.88
C ARG A 44 20.79 68.57 27.72
N PHE A 45 21.26 67.33 27.88
CA PHE A 45 20.41 66.14 27.88
C PHE A 45 20.95 65.09 28.86
N MET A 46 20.09 64.13 29.20
CA MET A 46 20.43 63.00 30.05
C MET A 46 20.26 61.70 29.24
N PRO A 47 21.32 60.91 29.02
CA PRO A 47 21.17 59.59 28.44
C PRO A 47 20.45 58.66 29.43
N ASN A 48 19.66 57.74 28.88
CA ASN A 48 18.99 56.67 29.59
C ASN A 48 19.39 55.34 28.97
N TRP A 49 20.47 54.76 29.47
CA TRP A 49 20.95 53.43 29.10
C TRP A 49 20.57 52.42 30.18
N ARG A 50 19.70 51.48 29.82
CA ARG A 50 19.24 50.40 30.70
C ARG A 50 19.80 49.07 30.23
N GLY A 51 20.78 48.53 30.95
CA GLY A 51 21.53 47.34 30.57
C GLY A 51 21.17 46.14 31.44
N CYS A 52 21.04 44.98 30.80
CA CYS A 52 20.76 43.70 31.44
C CYS A 52 21.78 42.66 30.98
N GLY A 53 22.57 42.11 31.91
CA GLY A 53 23.56 41.07 31.67
C GLY A 53 22.94 39.69 31.36
N ALA A 54 23.79 38.71 31.05
CA ALA A 54 23.36 37.37 30.64
C ALA A 54 22.48 36.65 31.66
N LEU A 55 22.66 36.90 32.97
CA LEU A 55 21.91 36.27 34.06
C LEU A 55 20.87 37.22 34.68
N GLY A 56 20.64 38.39 34.06
CA GLY A 56 19.72 39.40 34.56
C GLY A 56 20.36 40.48 35.44
N GLU A 57 21.69 40.59 35.45
CA GLU A 57 22.41 41.64 36.18
C GLU A 57 22.08 43.04 35.64
N VAL A 58 21.93 44.02 36.52
CA VAL A 58 21.60 45.40 36.13
C VAL A 58 22.88 46.22 36.00
N ASP A 59 23.15 46.73 34.81
CA ASP A 59 24.30 47.57 34.47
C ASP A 59 23.84 48.79 33.65
N ASP A 60 23.34 49.78 34.36
CA ASP A 60 22.73 51.00 33.81
C ASP A 60 23.73 52.16 33.69
N TYR A 61 23.55 53.00 32.67
CA TYR A 61 24.22 54.30 32.53
C TYR A 61 23.17 55.40 32.38
N VAL A 62 22.81 56.03 33.50
CA VAL A 62 21.67 56.96 33.61
C VAL A 62 22.00 58.16 34.49
N ASN A 63 21.23 59.23 34.33
CA ASN A 63 21.22 60.44 35.17
C ASN A 63 22.42 61.39 35.05
N ASP A 64 23.34 61.13 34.13
CA ASP A 64 24.41 62.08 33.81
C ASP A 64 23.85 63.23 32.96
N LEU A 65 24.01 64.47 33.42
CA LEU A 65 23.63 65.65 32.64
C LEU A 65 24.79 66.03 31.73
N ILE A 66 24.59 65.86 30.42
CA ILE A 66 25.59 66.09 29.39
C ILE A 66 25.29 67.40 28.67
N GLU A 67 26.28 68.29 28.60
CA GLU A 67 26.21 69.51 27.81
C GLU A 67 26.65 69.23 26.37
N VAL A 68 25.83 69.66 25.40
CA VAL A 68 26.13 69.56 23.97
C VAL A 68 27.29 70.49 23.66
N ALA A 69 28.42 69.90 23.27
CA ALA A 69 29.60 70.64 22.86
C ALA A 69 30.30 69.90 21.71
N GLY A 70 30.83 70.65 20.74
CA GLY A 70 31.52 70.04 19.60
C GLY A 70 30.58 69.24 18.69
N LEU A 71 29.35 69.74 18.49
CA LEU A 71 28.32 69.13 17.64
C LEU A 71 28.87 68.79 16.23
N GLN A 72 28.62 67.55 15.78
CA GLN A 72 28.99 67.05 14.46
C GLN A 72 27.74 66.86 13.58
N PRO A 73 27.88 66.59 12.25
CA PRO A 73 26.73 66.36 11.37
C PRO A 73 25.80 65.23 11.84
N GLU A 74 26.33 64.23 12.55
CA GLU A 74 25.60 63.08 13.07
C GLU A 74 24.85 63.36 14.39
N GLY A 75 25.24 64.42 15.10
CA GLY A 75 24.75 64.82 16.42
C GLY A 75 25.86 65.10 17.44
N MET A 76 25.51 65.02 18.72
CA MET A 76 26.46 65.01 19.84
C MET A 76 27.03 63.60 20.02
N LEU A 77 28.37 63.50 20.04
CA LEU A 77 29.08 62.25 20.31
C LEU A 77 28.93 61.88 21.80
N LEU A 78 28.57 60.62 22.06
CA LEU A 78 28.63 60.02 23.39
C LEU A 78 29.39 58.71 23.33
N MET A 79 30.34 58.52 24.24
CA MET A 79 31.12 57.29 24.35
C MET A 79 30.60 56.44 25.51
N ILE A 80 30.29 55.18 25.22
CA ILE A 80 29.90 54.20 26.23
C ILE A 80 31.08 53.29 26.50
N THR A 81 31.52 53.25 27.76
CA THR A 81 32.81 52.64 28.12
C THR A 81 32.83 51.13 27.85
N ASN A 82 33.93 50.63 27.30
CA ASN A 82 34.12 49.21 27.02
C ASN A 82 33.92 48.32 28.26
N PRO A 83 34.42 48.68 29.47
CA PRO A 83 34.17 47.88 30.68
C PRO A 83 32.70 47.71 31.03
N LEU A 84 31.83 48.68 30.71
CA LEU A 84 30.37 48.53 30.88
C LEU A 84 29.83 47.50 29.89
N LEU A 85 30.25 47.58 28.63
CA LEU A 85 29.82 46.67 27.56
C LEU A 85 30.27 45.22 27.83
N MET A 86 31.47 45.02 28.38
CA MET A 86 31.98 43.70 28.76
C MET A 86 31.13 43.03 29.85
N ARG A 87 30.58 43.80 30.80
CA ARG A 87 29.67 43.24 31.83
C ARG A 87 28.30 42.88 31.27
N LEU A 88 27.96 43.45 30.11
CA LEU A 88 26.72 43.19 29.40
C LEU A 88 26.88 42.12 28.30
N ASP A 89 28.03 41.43 28.19
CA ASP A 89 28.20 40.35 27.20
C ASP A 89 27.09 39.28 27.32
N GLN A 90 26.57 38.86 26.16
CA GLN A 90 25.38 38.03 25.98
C GLN A 90 24.05 38.62 26.53
N GLY A 91 24.06 39.88 26.94
CA GLY A 91 22.92 40.62 27.47
C GLY A 91 22.13 41.42 26.43
N TRP A 92 21.46 42.48 26.91
CA TRP A 92 20.70 43.43 26.08
C TRP A 92 20.59 44.82 26.72
N VAL A 93 20.27 45.81 25.89
CA VAL A 93 20.19 47.23 26.27
C VAL A 93 18.93 47.90 25.71
N PHE A 94 18.27 48.73 26.51
CA PHE A 94 17.41 49.82 26.01
C PHE A 94 18.13 51.16 26.16
N TYR A 95 18.20 51.93 25.08
CA TYR A 95 18.92 53.20 25.04
C TYR A 95 18.07 54.33 24.46
N SER A 96 17.96 55.41 25.23
CA SER A 96 17.21 56.64 24.92
C SER A 96 17.87 57.85 25.61
N TYR A 97 17.26 59.03 25.52
CA TYR A 97 17.67 60.23 26.24
C TYR A 97 16.48 61.15 26.56
N VAL A 98 16.70 62.10 27.46
CA VAL A 98 15.76 63.18 27.81
C VAL A 98 16.49 64.51 27.70
N VAL A 99 15.95 65.47 26.94
CA VAL A 99 16.52 66.83 26.85
C VAL A 99 16.15 67.64 28.10
N GLU A 100 17.08 68.40 28.66
CA GLU A 100 16.84 69.22 29.86
C GLU A 100 15.69 70.22 29.61
N GLY A 101 14.70 70.22 30.52
CA GLY A 101 13.48 71.03 30.38
C GLY A 101 12.36 70.36 29.59
N SER A 102 12.59 69.19 28.99
CA SER A 102 11.55 68.33 28.41
C SER A 102 11.00 67.35 29.44
N ILE A 103 9.72 66.98 29.29
CA ILE A 103 9.09 65.85 30.00
C ILE A 103 8.95 64.60 29.10
N GLU A 104 9.29 64.73 27.81
CA GLU A 104 9.22 63.65 26.81
C GLU A 104 10.59 62.96 26.69
N GLU A 105 10.61 61.64 26.79
CA GLU A 105 11.76 60.77 26.50
C GLU A 105 11.83 60.50 25.00
N SER A 106 13.05 60.35 24.47
CA SER A 106 13.27 59.96 23.08
C SER A 106 12.71 58.57 22.76
N GLN A 107 12.57 58.25 21.47
CA GLN A 107 12.38 56.86 21.05
C GLN A 107 13.51 55.98 21.59
N ARG A 108 13.19 54.73 21.93
CA ARG A 108 14.15 53.77 22.47
C ARG A 108 14.76 52.94 21.34
N LEU A 109 16.08 52.82 21.38
CA LEU A 109 16.83 51.81 20.65
C LEU A 109 16.97 50.57 21.54
N PHE A 110 16.62 49.40 21.03
CA PHE A 110 16.86 48.12 21.69
C PHE A 110 17.89 47.32 20.91
N PHE A 111 18.94 46.83 21.56
CA PHE A 111 19.94 45.96 20.91
C PHE A 111 20.58 44.99 21.89
N TYR A 112 21.18 43.94 21.35
CA TYR A 112 21.90 42.93 22.11
C TYR A 112 23.38 43.30 22.25
N VAL A 113 24.02 42.87 23.34
CA VAL A 113 25.46 43.07 23.55
C VAL A 113 26.16 41.71 23.50
N GLY A 114 27.23 41.61 22.70
CA GLY A 114 27.93 40.36 22.43
C GLY A 114 27.39 39.61 21.21
N LYS A 115 28.26 38.77 20.63
CA LYS A 115 27.89 37.89 19.52
C LYS A 115 26.93 36.82 20.04
N ARG A 116 25.68 36.88 19.60
CA ARG A 116 24.68 35.85 19.91
C ARG A 116 25.07 34.53 19.24
N PRO A 117 24.86 33.36 19.88
CA PRO A 117 24.59 32.14 19.13
C PRO A 117 23.43 32.47 18.20
N SER A 118 23.64 32.31 16.90
CA SER A 118 22.62 32.63 15.90
C SER A 118 21.31 31.91 16.26
N ALA A 119 20.31 32.66 16.72
CA ALA A 119 18.94 32.15 16.84
C ALA A 119 18.32 31.83 15.46
N ALA A 120 19.03 32.11 14.36
CA ALA A 120 18.58 31.97 12.99
C ALA A 120 19.35 30.90 12.17
N ALA A 121 20.25 30.11 12.78
CA ALA A 121 21.04 29.10 12.05
C ALA A 121 21.49 27.93 12.93
N GLY A 122 20.67 27.53 13.91
CA GLY A 122 20.93 26.35 14.74
C GLY A 122 20.52 25.05 14.05
N LEU A 123 21.08 23.92 14.50
CA LEU A 123 20.58 22.59 14.18
C LEU A 123 19.06 22.50 14.43
N GLY A 124 18.35 21.70 13.63
CA GLY A 124 16.92 21.45 13.83
C GLY A 124 16.62 20.80 15.18
N VAL A 125 15.40 20.95 15.69
CA VAL A 125 14.97 20.34 16.95
C VAL A 125 14.49 18.90 16.77
N PRO A 126 14.62 18.02 17.78
CA PRO A 126 13.90 16.75 17.80
C PRO A 126 12.39 16.96 17.74
N GLN A 127 11.69 16.12 16.96
CA GLN A 127 10.23 16.14 16.81
C GLN A 127 9.65 14.78 17.22
N CYS A 128 8.62 14.78 18.07
CA CYS A 128 7.90 13.57 18.46
C CYS A 128 6.65 13.41 17.58
N LYS A 129 6.58 12.34 16.80
CA LYS A 129 5.49 12.08 15.83
C LYS A 129 4.12 12.08 16.51
N GLU A 130 4.03 11.47 17.68
CA GLU A 130 2.78 11.32 18.43
C GLU A 130 2.39 12.57 19.22
N SER A 131 3.22 13.62 19.20
CA SER A 131 2.96 14.89 19.89
C SER A 131 2.24 15.93 19.01
N HIS A 132 1.61 16.90 19.65
CA HIS A 132 1.08 18.10 19.02
C HIS A 132 1.23 19.30 19.96
N ASP A 133 1.64 20.47 19.45
CA ASP A 133 1.84 21.68 20.29
C ASP A 133 2.79 21.44 21.47
N LEU A 134 3.86 20.66 21.22
CA LEU A 134 4.83 20.24 22.24
C LEU A 134 4.21 19.48 23.42
N LYS A 135 3.07 18.82 23.18
CA LYS A 135 2.34 18.05 24.18
C LYS A 135 2.13 16.63 23.66
N LEU A 136 2.37 15.65 24.52
CA LEU A 136 2.07 14.25 24.27
C LEU A 136 0.96 13.82 25.22
N ASP A 137 -0.11 13.26 24.67
CA ASP A 137 -1.18 12.67 25.48
C ASP A 137 -0.65 11.45 26.24
N PRO A 138 -0.61 11.47 27.60
CA PRO A 138 -0.13 10.34 28.39
C PRO A 138 -0.92 9.05 28.17
N GLY A 139 -2.18 9.14 27.70
CA GLY A 139 -2.99 7.97 27.35
C GLY A 139 -2.35 7.12 26.25
N LEU A 140 -1.68 7.76 25.28
CA LEU A 140 -1.03 7.06 24.15
C LEU A 140 0.10 6.14 24.58
N LEU A 141 0.71 6.37 25.74
CA LEU A 141 1.80 5.53 26.26
C LEU A 141 1.33 4.10 26.59
N TRP A 142 0.02 3.91 26.79
CA TRP A 142 -0.58 2.60 27.06
C TRP A 142 -1.04 1.86 25.80
N ASP A 143 -1.28 2.60 24.71
CA ASP A 143 -1.74 2.06 23.44
C ASP A 143 -0.58 1.74 22.48
N LEU A 144 0.59 2.33 22.72
CA LEU A 144 1.79 2.21 21.91
C LEU A 144 2.90 1.46 22.66
N SER A 145 3.66 0.64 21.93
CA SER A 145 4.88 0.02 22.46
C SER A 145 6.09 0.96 22.42
N GLU A 146 6.16 1.80 21.40
CA GLU A 146 7.26 2.72 21.13
C GLU A 146 6.73 4.05 20.59
N LEU A 147 7.41 5.14 20.93
CA LEU A 147 7.27 6.46 20.33
C LEU A 147 8.33 6.70 19.27
N SER A 148 7.99 7.50 18.27
CA SER A 148 8.90 7.86 17.18
C SER A 148 9.38 9.29 17.33
N ILE A 149 10.65 9.46 17.70
CA ILE A 149 11.33 10.77 17.65
C ILE A 149 12.14 10.87 16.36
N VAL A 150 12.05 12.01 15.68
CA VAL A 150 12.82 12.32 14.48
C VAL A 150 13.75 13.50 14.75
N THR A 151 15.03 13.34 14.45
CA THR A 151 15.96 14.46 14.36
C THR A 151 16.22 14.75 12.88
N PRO A 152 15.94 15.98 12.39
CA PRO A 152 16.19 16.37 11.01
C PRO A 152 17.65 16.13 10.59
N SER A 153 17.88 15.89 9.30
CA SER A 153 19.25 15.82 8.78
C SER A 153 19.96 17.18 8.91
N TYR A 154 21.27 17.14 9.12
CA TYR A 154 22.11 18.33 9.21
C TYR A 154 23.03 18.43 8.00
N LEU A 155 23.39 19.65 7.60
CA LEU A 155 24.07 19.91 6.32
C LEU A 155 25.46 19.24 6.19
N ALA A 156 26.15 19.03 7.31
CA ALA A 156 27.49 18.43 7.34
C ALA A 156 27.47 16.92 7.64
N MET A 157 26.29 16.30 7.61
CA MET A 157 26.09 14.88 7.91
C MET A 157 26.93 14.00 7.00
N ARG A 158 27.68 13.09 7.62
CA ARG A 158 28.56 12.16 6.91
C ARG A 158 28.66 10.84 7.67
N GLU A 159 29.10 9.82 6.94
CA GLU A 159 29.41 8.51 7.52
C GLU A 159 30.45 8.66 8.65
N GLY A 160 30.23 7.94 9.75
CA GLY A 160 31.14 7.93 10.90
C GLY A 160 30.87 9.00 11.96
N ASP A 161 30.05 10.02 11.67
CA ASP A 161 29.56 10.92 12.72
C ASP A 161 28.74 10.11 13.74
N ARG A 162 28.84 10.47 15.02
CA ARG A 162 28.00 9.89 16.08
C ARG A 162 26.96 10.91 16.50
N VAL A 163 25.70 10.53 16.43
CA VAL A 163 24.58 11.34 16.92
C VAL A 163 24.03 10.70 18.18
N THR A 164 23.88 11.49 19.23
CA THR A 164 23.33 11.05 20.53
C THR A 164 22.10 11.88 20.86
N LEU A 165 20.93 11.26 20.92
CA LEU A 165 19.68 11.84 21.38
C LEU A 165 19.57 11.70 22.90
N THR A 166 19.23 12.78 23.58
CA THR A 166 19.01 12.83 25.03
C THR A 166 17.63 13.39 25.33
N LEU A 167 16.88 12.70 26.18
CA LEU A 167 15.65 13.19 26.81
C LEU A 167 15.89 13.31 28.31
N ASP A 168 16.04 14.53 28.81
CA ASP A 168 16.06 14.78 30.25
C ASP A 168 14.62 14.80 30.76
N LEU A 169 14.31 13.89 31.68
CA LEU A 169 12.95 13.61 32.12
C LEU A 169 12.65 14.30 33.46
N TYR A 170 11.51 14.99 33.54
CA TYR A 170 11.07 15.72 34.72
C TYR A 170 9.66 15.31 35.14
N TYR A 171 9.49 15.07 36.45
CA TYR A 171 8.19 14.84 37.08
C TYR A 171 7.40 16.16 37.18
N SER A 172 6.11 16.06 37.49
CA SER A 172 5.21 17.22 37.62
C SER A 172 5.58 18.19 38.75
N ASP A 173 6.36 17.74 39.75
CA ASP A 173 6.89 18.58 40.84
C ASP A 173 8.24 19.26 40.50
N GLY A 174 8.77 19.02 39.28
CA GLY A 174 10.02 19.57 38.80
C GLY A 174 11.27 18.79 39.22
N SER A 175 11.15 17.69 39.96
CA SER A 175 12.25 16.75 40.17
C SER A 175 12.57 15.98 38.88
N PHE A 176 13.77 15.41 38.76
CA PHE A 176 14.23 14.75 37.53
C PHE A 176 14.33 13.22 37.69
N ALA A 177 14.02 12.50 36.62
CA ALA A 177 14.25 11.06 36.49
C ALA A 177 15.57 10.78 35.75
N LEU A 178 15.91 9.50 35.56
CA LEU A 178 17.04 9.14 34.71
C LEU A 178 16.74 9.55 33.25
N PRO A 179 17.70 10.18 32.55
CA PRO A 179 17.48 10.56 31.17
C PRO A 179 17.50 9.35 30.24
N VAL A 180 16.73 9.42 29.15
CA VAL A 180 16.83 8.45 28.05
C VAL A 180 17.90 8.92 27.10
N ILE A 181 18.90 8.07 26.85
CA ILE A 181 20.04 8.39 25.98
C ILE A 181 20.17 7.31 24.91
N LEU A 182 20.05 7.69 23.65
CA LEU A 182 20.22 6.82 22.49
C LEU A 182 21.35 7.36 21.62
N SER A 183 22.24 6.49 21.15
CA SER A 183 23.38 6.91 20.31
C SER A 183 23.47 6.04 19.06
N ARG A 184 23.83 6.66 17.93
CA ARG A 184 24.03 5.98 16.65
C ARG A 184 25.26 6.54 15.94
N VAL A 185 26.09 5.66 15.39
CA VAL A 185 27.14 6.03 14.43
C VAL A 185 26.55 5.90 13.03
N LEU A 186 26.69 6.95 12.22
CA LEU A 186 26.02 7.03 10.93
C LEU A 186 26.68 6.14 9.88
N ALA A 187 25.85 5.35 9.20
CA ALA A 187 26.23 4.64 7.98
C ALA A 187 26.08 5.52 6.73
N LEU A 188 26.73 5.14 5.63
CA LEU A 188 26.70 5.90 4.37
C LEU A 188 25.27 6.10 3.83
N GLU A 189 24.39 5.11 3.97
CA GLU A 189 22.98 5.17 3.55
C GLU A 189 22.10 6.12 4.38
N GLU A 190 22.53 6.48 5.59
CA GLU A 190 21.83 7.42 6.47
C GLU A 190 22.22 8.88 6.17
N VAL A 191 23.27 9.12 5.38
CA VAL A 191 23.75 10.46 5.06
C VAL A 191 22.68 11.24 4.29
N GLY A 192 22.30 12.40 4.86
CA GLY A 192 21.26 13.26 4.32
C GLY A 192 19.83 12.82 4.67
N GLN A 193 19.65 11.67 5.33
CA GLN A 193 18.36 11.19 5.79
C GLN A 193 18.07 11.66 7.21
N PRO A 194 16.79 11.90 7.58
CA PRO A 194 16.43 12.14 8.97
C PRO A 194 16.66 10.89 9.83
N LEU A 195 17.14 11.08 11.06
CA LEU A 195 17.31 9.95 11.98
C LEU A 195 16.03 9.70 12.75
N GLN A 196 15.61 8.45 12.75
CA GLN A 196 14.43 7.97 13.47
C GLN A 196 14.86 7.20 14.71
N TRP A 197 14.28 7.54 15.85
CA TRP A 197 14.59 7.00 17.17
C TRP A 197 13.32 6.37 17.76
N SER A 198 13.35 5.05 17.95
CA SER A 198 12.31 4.32 18.68
C SER A 198 12.57 4.44 20.18
N ILE A 199 11.63 5.02 20.92
CA ILE A 199 11.69 5.13 22.37
C ILE A 199 10.61 4.23 22.97
N PRO A 200 10.97 3.17 23.72
CA PRO A 200 10.01 2.36 24.45
C PRO A 200 9.14 3.22 25.38
N THR A 201 7.81 3.07 25.31
CA THR A 201 6.88 3.94 26.05
C THR A 201 7.04 3.84 27.57
N ASN A 202 7.50 2.68 28.07
CA ASN A 202 7.80 2.45 29.48
C ASN A 202 8.88 3.37 30.06
N GLU A 203 9.77 3.94 29.25
CA GLU A 203 10.78 4.93 29.67
C GLU A 203 10.12 6.27 30.05
N LEU A 204 8.95 6.58 29.49
CA LEU A 204 8.25 7.84 29.70
C LEU A 204 7.06 7.72 30.67
N VAL A 205 6.59 6.50 30.95
CA VAL A 205 5.56 6.25 31.99
C VAL A 205 5.89 6.90 33.34
N PRO A 206 7.15 6.91 33.85
CA PRO A 206 7.45 7.45 35.17
C PRO A 206 7.16 8.93 35.37
N ILE A 207 7.24 9.78 34.33
CA ILE A 207 7.04 11.23 34.51
C ILE A 207 5.57 11.64 34.68
N GLU A 208 4.64 10.70 34.52
CA GLU A 208 3.18 10.82 34.73
C GLU A 208 2.54 12.05 34.04
N THR A 209 1.22 12.21 34.19
CA THR A 209 0.52 13.40 33.69
C THR A 209 1.02 14.65 34.41
N GLY A 210 1.43 15.66 33.64
CA GLY A 210 1.94 16.94 34.15
C GLY A 210 3.47 17.04 34.24
N GLY A 211 4.20 15.95 34.00
CA GLY A 211 5.65 15.99 33.78
C GLY A 211 6.03 16.51 32.39
N PHE A 212 7.33 16.56 32.09
CA PHE A 212 7.83 16.95 30.78
C PHE A 212 9.21 16.35 30.48
N ALA A 213 9.57 16.28 29.21
CA ALA A 213 10.89 15.90 28.72
C ALA A 213 11.56 17.09 28.02
N LEU A 214 12.86 17.25 28.23
CA LEU A 214 13.71 18.17 27.48
C LEU A 214 14.53 17.37 26.48
N MET A 215 14.21 17.53 25.20
CA MET A 215 14.79 16.76 24.10
C MET A 215 15.91 17.56 23.43
N SER A 216 17.08 16.95 23.27
CA SER A 216 18.19 17.54 22.51
C SER A 216 19.03 16.43 21.86
N TYR A 217 19.89 16.78 20.91
CA TYR A 217 20.90 15.85 20.41
C TYR A 217 22.27 16.50 20.26
N LEU A 218 23.28 15.66 20.39
CA LEU A 218 24.68 15.97 20.20
C LEU A 218 25.17 15.29 18.93
N ILE A 219 25.92 16.02 18.10
CA ILE A 219 26.69 15.45 17.00
C ILE A 219 28.15 15.48 17.42
N GLU A 220 28.80 14.32 17.39
CA GLU A 220 30.25 14.17 17.48
C GLU A 220 30.75 13.83 16.08
N TYR A 221 31.44 14.77 15.43
CA TYR A 221 31.89 14.57 14.06
C TYR A 221 33.05 13.56 14.02
N GLY A 222 33.04 12.69 13.00
CA GLY A 222 34.13 11.72 12.80
C GLY A 222 35.47 12.40 12.51
N ASP A 223 35.45 13.53 11.80
CA ASP A 223 36.59 14.42 11.51
C ASP A 223 36.09 15.82 11.09
N PRO A 224 36.51 16.92 11.75
CA PRO A 224 37.35 16.99 12.95
C PRO A 224 36.62 16.47 14.18
N ALA A 225 37.34 16.07 15.23
CA ALA A 225 36.76 15.65 16.52
C ALA A 225 36.16 16.83 17.32
N LEU A 226 35.24 17.56 16.70
CA LEU A 226 34.44 18.63 17.26
C LEU A 226 33.02 18.12 17.51
N THR A 227 32.28 18.90 18.28
CA THR A 227 30.89 18.58 18.61
C THR A 227 29.97 19.76 18.37
N THR A 228 28.74 19.48 17.95
CA THR A 228 27.66 20.47 17.87
C THR A 228 26.45 19.97 18.63
N VAL A 229 25.85 20.83 19.46
CA VAL A 229 24.66 20.51 20.26
C VAL A 229 23.45 21.19 19.63
N SER A 230 22.33 20.47 19.54
CA SER A 230 21.06 21.06 19.14
C SER A 230 20.52 21.97 20.23
N VAL A 231 19.65 22.90 19.85
CA VAL A 231 18.80 23.57 20.83
C VAL A 231 17.85 22.56 21.48
N THR A 232 17.50 22.80 22.75
CA THR A 232 16.61 21.96 23.53
C THR A 232 15.15 22.24 23.21
N GLN A 233 14.36 21.18 23.02
CA GLN A 233 12.93 21.23 22.77
C GLN A 233 12.16 20.60 23.92
N SER A 234 11.21 21.33 24.51
CA SER A 234 10.35 20.78 25.56
C SER A 234 9.22 19.94 24.96
N LEU A 235 8.85 18.86 25.65
CA LEU A 235 7.68 18.01 25.39
C LEU A 235 6.94 17.76 26.71
N ALA A 236 5.74 18.34 26.86
CA ALA A 236 4.93 18.18 28.06
C ALA A 236 4.02 16.95 28.00
N MET A 237 3.88 16.23 29.11
CA MET A 237 3.02 15.05 29.25
C MET A 237 1.60 15.47 29.64
N VAL A 238 0.88 16.06 28.68
CA VAL A 238 -0.50 16.53 28.84
C VAL A 238 -1.26 16.38 27.53
N ILE A 239 -2.58 16.24 27.61
CA ILE A 239 -3.44 16.17 26.42
C ILE A 239 -3.33 17.48 25.62
N PRO A 240 -2.97 17.43 24.31
CA PRO A 240 -2.95 18.62 23.46
C PRO A 240 -4.35 19.26 23.33
N SER A 241 -4.41 20.59 23.39
CA SER A 241 -5.67 21.34 23.31
C SER A 241 -5.83 22.17 22.03
N LEU A 242 -4.74 22.36 21.27
CA LEU A 242 -4.78 23.07 19.99
C LEU A 242 -5.32 22.17 18.88
N ALA A 243 -5.92 22.79 17.88
CA ALA A 243 -6.39 22.09 16.70
C ALA A 243 -5.20 21.69 15.81
N LEU A 244 -5.25 20.45 15.30
CA LEU A 244 -4.33 19.98 14.28
C LEU A 244 -4.39 20.84 13.01
N LEU A 245 -3.27 20.91 12.30
CA LEU A 245 -3.20 21.57 11.00
C LEU A 245 -4.00 20.79 9.94
N PRO A 246 -4.44 21.43 8.85
CA PRO A 246 -5.02 20.71 7.72
C PRO A 246 -4.06 19.64 7.18
N ALA A 247 -4.63 18.53 6.70
CA ALA A 247 -3.86 17.47 6.06
C ALA A 247 -3.15 17.98 4.80
N LEU A 248 -2.02 17.36 4.46
CA LEU A 248 -1.33 17.63 3.20
C LEU A 248 -2.20 17.23 2.00
N LYS A 249 -1.88 17.75 0.82
CA LYS A 249 -2.56 17.43 -0.43
C LYS A 249 -1.63 16.63 -1.33
N ILE A 250 -2.19 15.72 -2.12
CA ILE A 250 -1.46 15.11 -3.23
C ILE A 250 -1.80 15.93 -4.48
N LYS A 251 -0.77 16.38 -5.20
CA LYS A 251 -0.96 17.14 -6.44
C LYS A 251 -1.74 16.30 -7.46
N ASP A 252 -2.70 16.92 -8.14
CA ASP A 252 -3.53 16.31 -9.19
C ASP A 252 -4.36 15.09 -8.70
N PHE A 253 -4.66 15.05 -7.40
CA PHE A 253 -5.49 14.01 -6.78
C PHE A 253 -6.65 14.64 -5.99
N SER A 254 -7.87 14.16 -6.26
CA SER A 254 -9.10 14.69 -5.67
C SER A 254 -9.85 13.69 -4.78
N GLY A 255 -9.19 12.59 -4.36
CA GLY A 255 -9.77 11.54 -3.52
C GLY A 255 -10.06 10.24 -4.28
N GLY A 256 -10.43 9.20 -3.53
CA GLY A 256 -10.61 7.83 -4.03
C GLY A 256 -9.34 6.98 -3.88
N SER A 257 -9.20 5.96 -4.72
CA SER A 257 -7.98 5.16 -4.83
C SER A 257 -6.96 5.84 -5.74
N LEU A 258 -5.69 5.82 -5.36
CA LEU A 258 -4.58 6.32 -6.15
C LEU A 258 -3.94 5.15 -6.90
N ASP A 259 -3.95 5.23 -8.24
CA ASP A 259 -3.27 4.27 -9.11
C ASP A 259 -1.78 4.64 -9.22
N PRO A 260 -0.84 3.82 -8.69
CA PRO A 260 0.59 4.09 -8.81
C PRO A 260 1.08 4.25 -10.26
N GLU A 261 0.44 3.60 -11.24
CA GLU A 261 0.87 3.64 -12.65
C GLU A 261 0.46 4.95 -13.34
N ALA A 262 -0.55 5.65 -12.84
CA ALA A 262 -0.90 6.99 -13.30
C ALA A 262 0.18 8.04 -12.99
N PHE A 263 1.13 7.71 -12.09
CA PHE A 263 2.19 8.59 -11.62
C PHE A 263 3.58 8.00 -11.90
N PRO A 264 4.04 7.98 -13.17
CA PRO A 264 5.30 7.33 -13.55
C PRO A 264 6.55 7.93 -12.88
N GLY A 265 6.49 9.22 -12.51
CA GLY A 265 7.54 9.91 -11.75
C GLY A 265 7.39 9.85 -10.23
N GLY A 266 6.38 9.14 -9.72
CA GLY A 266 5.92 9.26 -8.33
C GLY A 266 4.94 10.42 -8.13
N ILE A 267 4.54 10.64 -6.87
CA ILE A 267 3.58 11.68 -6.50
C ILE A 267 4.27 12.87 -5.85
N THR A 268 3.65 14.05 -6.00
CA THR A 268 4.06 15.28 -5.30
C THR A 268 3.11 15.54 -4.14
N LEU A 269 3.65 15.64 -2.93
CA LEU A 269 2.93 16.04 -1.74
C LEU A 269 3.06 17.56 -1.57
N LEU A 270 1.96 18.24 -1.30
CA LEU A 270 1.87 19.69 -1.16
C LEU A 270 1.45 20.04 0.27
N ILE A 271 2.21 20.96 0.88
CA ILE A 271 1.96 21.47 2.23
C ILE A 271 1.86 22.99 2.15
N ASP A 272 0.78 23.55 2.69
CA ASP A 272 0.62 25.00 2.83
C ASP A 272 1.38 25.45 4.11
N PRO A 273 2.17 26.55 4.10
CA PRO A 273 3.02 26.95 5.23
C PRO A 273 2.24 27.62 6.38
N PHE A 274 1.35 26.88 7.04
CA PHE A 274 0.50 27.38 8.12
C PHE A 274 1.29 27.79 9.37
N GLY A 275 1.64 29.07 9.48
CA GLY A 275 2.40 29.62 10.62
C GLY A 275 3.88 29.24 10.64
N MET A 276 4.34 28.55 9.59
CA MET A 276 5.73 28.19 9.40
C MET A 276 6.58 29.44 9.15
N GLN A 277 7.82 29.40 9.60
CA GLN A 277 8.82 30.45 9.42
C GLN A 277 10.07 29.90 8.74
N ILE A 278 10.93 30.81 8.30
CA ILE A 278 12.27 30.47 7.82
C ILE A 278 12.99 29.70 8.93
N ASN A 279 13.64 28.60 8.56
CA ASN A 279 14.33 27.65 9.42
C ASN A 279 13.47 26.66 10.22
N ASP A 280 12.14 26.66 10.06
CA ASP A 280 11.33 25.58 10.60
C ASP A 280 11.69 24.27 9.88
N ASP A 281 11.87 23.18 10.63
CA ASP A 281 12.07 21.86 10.06
C ASP A 281 10.71 21.18 9.90
N VAL A 282 10.39 20.79 8.66
CA VAL A 282 9.16 20.09 8.30
C VAL A 282 9.48 18.61 8.10
N VAL A 283 8.75 17.75 8.80
CA VAL A 283 8.87 16.29 8.73
C VAL A 283 7.61 15.73 8.09
N VAL A 284 7.74 14.88 7.09
CA VAL A 284 6.63 14.14 6.47
C VAL A 284 6.78 12.66 6.80
N TYR A 285 5.71 12.08 7.33
CA TYR A 285 5.58 10.67 7.65
C TYR A 285 4.69 9.99 6.61
N ILE A 286 5.18 8.91 6.01
CA ILE A 286 4.45 8.06 5.06
C ILE A 286 4.41 6.63 5.63
N SER A 287 3.22 6.12 5.94
CA SER A 287 3.05 4.83 6.63
C SER A 287 2.19 3.86 5.82
N SER A 288 2.65 2.60 5.66
CA SER A 288 1.94 1.51 4.95
C SER A 288 2.17 0.13 5.59
N GLY A 289 2.46 0.12 6.90
CA GLY A 289 3.00 -1.00 7.67
C GLY A 289 4.46 -0.74 8.09
N ASN A 290 5.27 -0.24 7.16
CA ASN A 290 6.58 0.38 7.45
C ASN A 290 6.47 1.90 7.29
N GLN A 291 7.35 2.64 7.97
CA GLN A 291 7.37 4.10 7.95
C GLN A 291 8.54 4.63 7.09
N LEU A 292 8.23 5.51 6.14
CA LEU A 292 9.19 6.35 5.45
C LEU A 292 9.06 7.77 6.00
N VAL A 293 10.20 8.41 6.28
CA VAL A 293 10.27 9.79 6.79
C VAL A 293 11.09 10.64 5.85
N GLN A 294 10.60 11.83 5.53
CA GLN A 294 11.32 12.84 4.77
C GLN A 294 11.35 14.14 5.54
N THR A 295 12.40 14.94 5.37
CA THR A 295 12.53 16.25 6.01
C THR A 295 12.91 17.34 5.04
N LEU A 296 12.42 18.54 5.29
CA LEU A 296 12.77 19.77 4.59
C LEU A 296 12.89 20.90 5.61
N ARG A 297 13.96 21.67 5.52
CA ARG A 297 14.09 22.91 6.31
C ARG A 297 13.58 24.08 5.47
N ALA A 298 12.56 24.76 5.97
CA ALA A 298 11.89 25.82 5.22
C ALA A 298 12.83 27.02 5.02
N ASP A 299 12.97 27.47 3.77
CA ASP A 299 13.70 28.68 3.43
C ASP A 299 12.77 29.82 3.03
N ILE A 300 13.34 30.99 2.73
CA ILE A 300 12.57 32.17 2.33
C ILE A 300 11.74 31.93 1.06
N SER A 301 12.22 31.10 0.13
CA SER A 301 11.50 30.80 -1.09
C SER A 301 10.24 29.98 -0.82
N ASN A 302 10.31 29.00 0.11
CA ASN A 302 9.16 28.21 0.51
C ASN A 302 8.06 29.08 1.14
N ILE A 303 8.47 29.99 2.03
CA ILE A 303 7.55 30.87 2.76
C ILE A 303 6.92 31.90 1.81
N ASP A 304 7.73 32.61 1.02
CA ASP A 304 7.24 33.67 0.12
C ASP A 304 6.37 33.11 -1.01
N SER A 305 6.70 31.94 -1.55
CA SER A 305 5.91 31.33 -2.62
C SER A 305 4.67 30.61 -2.10
N GLY A 306 4.59 30.30 -0.81
CA GLY A 306 3.54 29.47 -0.23
C GLY A 306 3.63 28.00 -0.64
N VAL A 307 4.80 27.53 -1.09
CA VAL A 307 4.97 26.20 -1.71
C VAL A 307 6.01 25.40 -0.94
N LEU A 308 5.54 24.41 -0.16
CA LEU A 308 6.37 23.31 0.34
C LEU A 308 5.96 22.02 -0.37
N GLN A 309 6.95 21.32 -0.93
CA GLN A 309 6.73 20.11 -1.70
C GLN A 309 7.67 18.99 -1.28
N PHE A 310 7.13 17.78 -1.28
CA PHE A 310 7.89 16.54 -1.12
C PHE A 310 7.57 15.61 -2.28
N SER A 311 8.51 14.73 -2.62
CA SER A 311 8.32 13.74 -3.68
C SER A 311 8.36 12.33 -3.10
N LEU A 312 7.33 11.55 -3.40
CA LEU A 312 7.27 10.13 -3.06
C LEU A 312 7.42 9.30 -4.34
N ALA A 313 8.50 8.51 -4.39
CA ALA A 313 8.91 7.80 -5.60
C ALA A 313 7.92 6.72 -6.02
N LYS A 314 7.79 6.51 -7.35
CA LYS A 314 6.97 5.44 -7.95
C LYS A 314 7.26 4.07 -7.34
N ALA A 315 8.54 3.73 -7.18
CA ALA A 315 8.96 2.43 -6.66
C ALA A 315 8.34 2.13 -5.28
N TRP A 316 8.24 3.15 -4.41
CA TRP A 316 7.60 3.00 -3.11
C TRP A 316 6.09 2.79 -3.24
N LEU A 317 5.42 3.54 -4.13
CA LEU A 317 3.99 3.38 -4.40
C LEU A 317 3.68 1.99 -4.94
N SER A 318 4.45 1.51 -5.93
CA SER A 318 4.29 0.17 -6.51
C SER A 318 4.52 -0.94 -5.48
N ALA A 319 5.53 -0.81 -4.61
CA ALA A 319 5.80 -1.77 -3.54
C ALA A 319 4.71 -1.82 -2.46
N ASN A 320 3.83 -0.82 -2.40
CA ASN A 320 2.71 -0.72 -1.47
C ASN A 320 1.35 -0.77 -2.17
N ASN A 321 1.30 -1.20 -3.44
CA ASN A 321 0.03 -1.38 -4.15
C ASN A 321 -0.89 -2.36 -3.40
N GLY A 322 -2.19 -2.07 -3.36
CA GLY A 322 -3.19 -2.83 -2.62
C GLY A 322 -3.30 -2.44 -1.14
N LYS A 323 -2.44 -1.56 -0.62
CA LYS A 323 -2.46 -1.13 0.79
C LYS A 323 -3.11 0.22 0.98
N ASN A 324 -3.63 0.44 2.19
CA ASN A 324 -3.94 1.79 2.68
C ASN A 324 -2.65 2.43 3.19
N ILE A 325 -2.42 3.68 2.78
CA ILE A 325 -1.32 4.49 3.25
C ILE A 325 -1.84 5.69 4.05
N GLU A 326 -1.06 6.12 5.03
CA GLU A 326 -1.31 7.32 5.82
C GLU A 326 -0.17 8.30 5.65
N LEU A 327 -0.52 9.56 5.38
CA LEU A 327 0.40 10.66 5.12
C LEU A 327 0.14 11.77 6.15
N MET A 328 1.16 12.19 6.88
CA MET A 328 1.07 13.23 7.91
C MET A 328 2.31 14.11 7.83
N TYR A 329 2.20 15.38 8.24
CA TYR A 329 3.38 16.22 8.44
C TYR A 329 3.37 16.91 9.80
N GLN A 330 4.57 17.28 10.24
CA GLN A 330 4.82 18.14 11.39
C GLN A 330 5.78 19.24 10.98
N TYR A 331 5.73 20.37 11.69
CA TYR A 331 6.85 21.30 11.69
C TYR A 331 7.23 21.67 13.11
N ALA A 332 8.50 22.02 13.32
CA ALA A 332 8.95 22.50 14.60
C ALA A 332 10.10 23.51 14.49
N ARG A 333 10.17 24.34 15.52
CA ARG A 333 11.27 25.24 15.86
C ARG A 333 11.36 25.36 17.38
N PRO A 334 12.42 25.94 17.95
CA PRO A 334 12.54 26.06 19.40
C PRO A 334 11.30 26.67 20.05
N GLY A 335 10.66 25.90 20.94
CA GLY A 335 9.45 26.35 21.66
C GLY A 335 8.16 26.32 20.84
N HIS A 336 8.15 25.75 19.63
CA HIS A 336 6.92 25.57 18.84
C HIS A 336 6.93 24.29 18.02
N ALA A 337 5.82 23.56 18.01
CA ALA A 337 5.61 22.45 17.08
C ALA A 337 4.14 22.29 16.75
N ALA A 338 3.82 21.82 15.56
CA ALA A 338 2.45 21.52 15.16
C ALA A 338 2.41 20.31 14.24
N SER A 339 1.26 19.64 14.26
CA SER A 339 1.03 18.35 13.60
C SER A 339 -0.22 18.45 12.75
N SER A 340 -0.23 17.81 11.60
CA SER A 340 -1.37 17.81 10.69
C SER A 340 -2.38 16.73 11.03
N LEU A 341 -3.60 16.87 10.51
CA LEU A 341 -4.50 15.76 10.31
C LEU A 341 -3.85 14.75 9.33
N PRO A 342 -4.06 13.44 9.50
CA PRO A 342 -3.59 12.44 8.55
C PRO A 342 -4.43 12.46 7.27
N LEU A 343 -3.77 12.33 6.11
CA LEU A 343 -4.40 11.99 4.84
C LEU A 343 -4.30 10.49 4.61
N LYS A 344 -5.44 9.81 4.52
CA LYS A 344 -5.52 8.37 4.21
C LYS A 344 -5.82 8.18 2.73
N VAL A 345 -5.05 7.32 2.06
CA VAL A 345 -5.19 7.02 0.64
C VAL A 345 -5.07 5.52 0.41
N THR A 346 -5.94 4.95 -0.42
CA THR A 346 -5.81 3.56 -0.85
C THR A 346 -4.99 3.50 -2.13
N LEU A 347 -3.89 2.75 -2.15
CA LEU A 347 -3.13 2.49 -3.37
C LEU A 347 -3.76 1.32 -4.12
N SER A 348 -4.25 1.55 -5.33
CA SER A 348 -4.93 0.50 -6.08
C SER A 348 -4.86 0.74 -7.59
N ARG A 349 -4.19 -0.16 -8.29
CA ARG A 349 -4.27 -0.34 -9.74
C ARG A 349 -5.70 -0.81 -10.13
N PRO A 350 -6.30 -0.31 -11.23
CA PRO A 350 -7.48 -0.94 -11.83
C PRO A 350 -7.21 -2.40 -12.21
N LEU A 351 -8.16 -3.30 -11.95
CA LEU A 351 -8.06 -4.70 -12.40
C LEU A 351 -8.00 -4.75 -13.94
N ASP A 352 -6.84 -5.15 -14.47
CA ASP A 352 -6.64 -5.50 -15.88
C ASP A 352 -6.66 -7.02 -16.00
N LEU A 353 -7.79 -7.55 -16.48
CA LEU A 353 -8.11 -8.98 -16.48
C LEU A 353 -8.23 -9.48 -17.93
N PRO A 354 -7.12 -9.89 -18.58
CA PRO A 354 -7.16 -10.45 -19.93
C PRO A 354 -7.92 -11.78 -19.98
N VAL A 355 -8.34 -12.19 -21.18
CA VAL A 355 -9.00 -13.47 -21.44
C VAL A 355 -8.12 -14.65 -20.97
N PRO A 356 -8.69 -15.71 -20.38
CA PRO A 356 -7.93 -16.91 -20.00
C PRO A 356 -7.37 -17.65 -21.22
N VAL A 357 -6.25 -18.34 -21.02
CA VAL A 357 -5.61 -19.19 -22.03
C VAL A 357 -5.94 -20.65 -21.73
N ILE A 358 -6.59 -21.33 -22.67
CA ILE A 358 -6.88 -22.77 -22.56
C ILE A 358 -5.81 -23.54 -23.35
N ASP A 359 -5.15 -24.51 -22.71
CA ASP A 359 -4.16 -25.35 -23.38
C ASP A 359 -4.80 -26.09 -24.56
N ASP A 360 -4.09 -26.13 -25.70
CA ASP A 360 -4.49 -26.79 -26.95
C ASP A 360 -5.73 -26.22 -27.66
N ALA A 361 -6.41 -25.22 -27.09
CA ALA A 361 -7.53 -24.55 -27.75
C ALA A 361 -7.04 -23.67 -28.92
N GLN A 362 -7.81 -23.64 -30.00
CA GLN A 362 -7.56 -22.81 -31.17
C GLN A 362 -8.51 -21.61 -31.15
N ILE A 363 -7.95 -20.41 -31.21
CA ILE A 363 -8.73 -19.16 -31.33
C ILE A 363 -9.07 -18.94 -32.80
N GLU A 364 -10.35 -18.77 -33.11
CA GLU A 364 -10.85 -18.50 -34.46
C GLU A 364 -11.04 -17.00 -34.69
N SER A 365 -11.54 -16.27 -33.69
CA SER A 365 -11.76 -14.82 -33.77
C SER A 365 -11.70 -14.14 -32.40
N ALA A 366 -11.45 -12.83 -32.42
CA ALA A 366 -11.65 -11.95 -31.27
C ALA A 366 -13.04 -11.27 -31.39
N GLU A 367 -13.72 -11.12 -30.27
CA GLU A 367 -15.00 -10.40 -30.16
C GLU A 367 -14.85 -9.22 -29.18
N GLU A 368 -15.82 -8.31 -29.18
CA GLU A 368 -15.80 -7.09 -28.34
C GLU A 368 -15.63 -7.37 -26.84
N TRP A 369 -16.12 -8.53 -26.38
CA TRP A 369 -16.10 -8.94 -24.97
C TRP A 369 -15.42 -10.29 -24.73
N GLY A 370 -14.47 -10.69 -25.61
CA GLY A 370 -13.75 -11.94 -25.44
C GLY A 370 -13.14 -12.53 -26.70
N VAL A 371 -13.04 -13.86 -26.74
CA VAL A 371 -12.58 -14.61 -27.92
C VAL A 371 -13.47 -15.82 -28.17
N VAL A 372 -13.49 -16.27 -29.42
CA VAL A 372 -14.19 -17.48 -29.86
C VAL A 372 -13.17 -18.47 -30.39
N GLY A 373 -13.34 -19.73 -30.02
CA GLY A 373 -12.45 -20.79 -30.46
C GLY A 373 -13.01 -22.18 -30.21
N TYR A 374 -12.20 -23.20 -30.49
CA TYR A 374 -12.59 -24.59 -30.32
C TYR A 374 -11.48 -25.45 -29.72
N ILE A 375 -11.87 -26.59 -29.18
CA ILE A 375 -10.98 -27.66 -28.76
C ILE A 375 -11.63 -29.02 -29.02
N TYR A 376 -10.83 -30.05 -29.29
CA TYR A 376 -11.35 -31.41 -29.47
C TYR A 376 -11.42 -32.14 -28.12
N ALA A 377 -12.55 -32.78 -27.84
CA ALA A 377 -12.74 -33.58 -26.63
C ALA A 377 -11.69 -34.69 -26.49
N SER A 378 -11.10 -35.18 -27.57
CA SER A 378 -10.03 -36.19 -27.53
C SER A 378 -8.76 -35.71 -26.81
N LEU A 379 -8.52 -34.40 -26.77
CA LEU A 379 -7.40 -33.77 -26.06
C LEU A 379 -7.70 -33.56 -24.57
N LEU A 380 -8.96 -33.66 -24.18
CA LEU A 380 -9.44 -33.32 -22.83
C LEU A 380 -9.70 -34.53 -21.94
N LEU A 381 -9.22 -35.72 -22.33
CA LEU A 381 -9.42 -36.97 -21.59
C LEU A 381 -8.77 -36.93 -20.19
N SER A 382 -7.71 -36.13 -20.01
CA SER A 382 -7.02 -35.93 -18.73
C SER A 382 -7.46 -34.66 -17.98
N GLY A 383 -8.52 -34.00 -18.45
CA GLY A 383 -8.99 -32.71 -17.93
C GLY A 383 -8.51 -31.54 -18.78
N VAL A 384 -8.99 -30.34 -18.44
CA VAL A 384 -8.68 -29.09 -19.16
C VAL A 384 -7.71 -28.28 -18.31
N LYS A 385 -6.61 -27.84 -18.92
CA LYS A 385 -5.65 -26.92 -18.29
C LYS A 385 -5.93 -25.51 -18.78
N ILE A 386 -6.19 -24.61 -17.84
CA ILE A 386 -6.53 -23.21 -18.14
C ILE A 386 -5.57 -22.31 -17.35
N ARG A 387 -5.08 -21.25 -17.98
CA ARG A 387 -4.12 -20.32 -17.40
C ARG A 387 -4.60 -18.88 -17.43
N ILE A 388 -4.33 -18.15 -16.37
CA ILE A 388 -4.34 -16.69 -16.39
C ILE A 388 -2.99 -16.22 -16.98
N PRO A 389 -2.95 -15.26 -17.91
CA PRO A 389 -1.71 -14.72 -18.46
C PRO A 389 -0.71 -14.30 -17.37
N LYS A 390 0.59 -14.54 -17.61
CA LYS A 390 1.66 -14.42 -16.58
C LYS A 390 1.92 -12.98 -16.13
N ASP A 391 1.51 -12.02 -16.93
CA ASP A 391 1.61 -10.58 -16.73
C ASP A 391 0.49 -10.01 -15.85
N VAL A 392 -0.55 -10.79 -15.57
CA VAL A 392 -1.59 -10.42 -14.61
C VAL A 392 -1.01 -10.51 -13.20
N PHE A 393 -1.06 -9.40 -12.46
CA PHE A 393 -0.67 -9.41 -11.06
C PHE A 393 -1.76 -10.10 -10.23
N ILE A 394 -1.38 -11.12 -9.46
CA ILE A 394 -2.24 -11.81 -8.50
C ILE A 394 -1.66 -11.53 -7.12
N GLY A 395 -2.38 -10.77 -6.29
CA GLY A 395 -1.99 -10.51 -4.90
C GLY A 395 -2.25 -11.72 -4.00
N ASP A 396 -1.48 -11.85 -2.91
CA ASP A 396 -1.64 -12.95 -1.94
C ASP A 396 -3.00 -12.92 -1.22
N ASP A 397 -3.67 -11.77 -1.19
CA ASP A 397 -4.99 -11.55 -0.60
C ASP A 397 -6.14 -11.71 -1.61
N TYR A 398 -5.85 -12.15 -2.84
CA TYR A 398 -6.86 -12.26 -3.90
C TYR A 398 -7.48 -13.66 -3.86
N THR A 399 -8.81 -13.72 -3.92
CA THR A 399 -9.55 -14.94 -4.21
C THR A 399 -9.83 -14.99 -5.71
N ILE A 400 -9.36 -16.05 -6.37
CA ILE A 400 -9.52 -16.24 -7.80
C ILE A 400 -10.20 -17.57 -8.06
N GLN A 401 -11.21 -17.56 -8.92
CA GLN A 401 -11.92 -18.78 -9.34
C GLN A 401 -12.04 -18.80 -10.85
N MET A 402 -11.72 -19.95 -11.45
CA MET A 402 -11.92 -20.20 -12.87
C MET A 402 -13.27 -20.86 -13.09
N HIS A 403 -14.07 -20.27 -13.96
CA HIS A 403 -15.41 -20.73 -14.30
C HIS A 403 -15.36 -21.44 -15.65
N TRP A 404 -15.71 -22.72 -15.63
CA TRP A 404 -16.07 -23.50 -16.80
C TRP A 404 -17.60 -23.62 -16.79
N GLU A 405 -18.27 -22.72 -17.50
CA GLU A 405 -19.73 -22.63 -17.51
C GLU A 405 -20.28 -23.35 -18.73
N GLY A 406 -20.66 -24.62 -18.52
CA GLY A 406 -21.21 -25.49 -19.55
C GLY A 406 -22.73 -25.55 -19.56
N ASN A 407 -23.26 -26.54 -20.28
CA ASN A 407 -24.69 -26.61 -20.63
C ASN A 407 -25.58 -27.32 -19.58
N THR A 408 -24.97 -28.02 -18.63
CA THR A 408 -25.65 -28.77 -17.56
C THR A 408 -24.86 -28.68 -16.26
N GLY A 409 -25.45 -29.08 -15.13
CA GLY A 409 -24.73 -29.14 -13.85
C GLY A 409 -23.48 -30.04 -13.90
N THR A 410 -23.54 -31.15 -14.64
CA THR A 410 -22.40 -32.04 -14.90
C THR A 410 -21.42 -31.50 -15.94
N GLY A 411 -21.83 -30.53 -16.75
CA GLY A 411 -20.99 -29.82 -17.72
C GLY A 411 -20.35 -28.55 -17.18
N SER A 412 -20.65 -28.14 -15.95
CA SER A 412 -20.11 -26.92 -15.35
C SER A 412 -19.16 -27.25 -14.21
N PHE A 413 -18.14 -26.42 -14.01
CA PHE A 413 -17.18 -26.57 -12.92
C PHE A 413 -16.58 -25.22 -12.53
N ILE A 414 -16.33 -25.04 -11.24
CA ILE A 414 -15.58 -23.91 -10.71
C ILE A 414 -14.29 -24.48 -10.11
N ALA A 415 -13.15 -24.04 -10.63
CA ALA A 415 -11.84 -24.48 -10.17
C ALA A 415 -11.17 -23.39 -9.34
N ASP A 416 -10.59 -23.82 -8.22
CA ASP A 416 -9.61 -23.03 -7.47
C ASP A 416 -8.22 -23.13 -8.13
N PRO A 417 -7.29 -22.21 -7.82
CA PRO A 417 -5.94 -22.26 -8.36
C PRO A 417 -5.21 -23.54 -7.93
N SER A 418 -4.29 -24.00 -8.78
CA SER A 418 -3.44 -25.15 -8.47
C SER A 418 -2.52 -24.82 -7.28
N PRO A 419 -2.28 -25.75 -6.33
CA PRO A 419 -1.52 -25.47 -5.11
C PRO A 419 -0.12 -24.87 -5.35
N ASP A 420 0.55 -25.31 -6.41
CA ASP A 420 1.92 -24.87 -6.74
C ASP A 420 1.98 -23.77 -7.80
N ASN A 421 0.83 -23.32 -8.32
CA ASN A 421 0.78 -22.30 -9.37
C ASN A 421 -0.56 -21.53 -9.37
N PRO A 422 -0.59 -20.27 -8.87
CA PRO A 422 -1.82 -19.47 -8.77
C PRO A 422 -2.40 -19.05 -10.13
N HIS A 423 -1.64 -19.21 -11.21
CA HIS A 423 -2.12 -18.94 -12.57
C HIS A 423 -2.70 -20.16 -13.28
N LEU A 424 -2.60 -21.37 -12.70
CA LEU A 424 -3.03 -22.60 -13.36
C LEU A 424 -4.28 -23.17 -12.71
N PHE A 425 -5.27 -23.51 -13.52
CA PHE A 425 -6.54 -24.09 -13.11
C PHE A 425 -6.77 -25.39 -13.87
N ILE A 426 -7.29 -26.40 -13.18
CA ILE A 426 -7.56 -27.72 -13.74
C ILE A 426 -9.05 -27.99 -13.66
N ILE A 427 -9.69 -28.08 -14.82
CA ILE A 427 -11.07 -28.57 -14.91
C ILE A 427 -11.01 -30.09 -15.05
N PRO A 428 -11.74 -30.86 -14.21
CA PRO A 428 -11.71 -32.30 -14.29
C PRO A 428 -12.31 -32.80 -15.60
N SER A 429 -11.82 -33.93 -16.10
CA SER A 429 -12.32 -34.56 -17.33
C SER A 429 -13.79 -34.94 -17.26
N THR A 430 -14.37 -35.05 -16.07
CA THR A 430 -15.80 -35.32 -15.84
C THR A 430 -16.72 -34.16 -16.25
N ALA A 431 -16.21 -32.92 -16.34
CA ALA A 431 -16.98 -31.75 -16.75
C ALA A 431 -17.05 -31.54 -18.28
N VAL A 432 -16.30 -32.34 -19.04
CA VAL A 432 -16.19 -32.22 -20.51
C VAL A 432 -17.35 -32.88 -21.27
N PRO A 433 -17.79 -34.12 -20.95
CA PRO A 433 -18.65 -34.90 -21.84
C PRO A 433 -20.00 -34.26 -22.12
N ALA A 434 -20.60 -33.60 -21.14
CA ALA A 434 -21.90 -32.95 -21.28
C ALA A 434 -21.87 -31.76 -22.26
N ASN A 435 -20.67 -31.27 -22.60
CA ASN A 435 -20.44 -30.14 -23.49
C ASN A 435 -19.98 -30.55 -24.90
N MET A 436 -19.80 -31.85 -25.18
CA MET A 436 -19.43 -32.29 -26.53
C MET A 436 -20.45 -31.79 -27.57
N ASP A 437 -19.94 -31.23 -28.66
CA ASP A 437 -20.66 -30.58 -29.76
C ASP A 437 -21.49 -29.36 -29.31
N LYS A 438 -21.08 -28.72 -28.22
CA LYS A 438 -21.72 -27.51 -27.65
C LYS A 438 -20.68 -26.46 -27.28
N TRP A 439 -21.19 -25.28 -26.93
CA TRP A 439 -20.40 -24.14 -26.48
C TRP A 439 -20.31 -24.08 -24.95
N VAL A 440 -19.16 -23.65 -24.45
CA VAL A 440 -18.85 -23.42 -23.04
C VAL A 440 -18.31 -22.00 -22.90
N SER A 441 -18.72 -21.30 -21.84
CA SER A 441 -18.13 -20.01 -21.48
C SER A 441 -17.02 -20.23 -20.45
N VAL A 442 -15.82 -19.77 -20.75
CA VAL A 442 -14.66 -19.87 -19.86
C VAL A 442 -14.15 -18.49 -19.48
N TYR A 443 -14.13 -18.18 -18.19
CA TYR A 443 -13.66 -16.90 -17.64
C TYR A 443 -13.21 -17.09 -16.20
N TYR A 444 -12.54 -16.10 -15.62
CA TYR A 444 -12.19 -16.13 -14.20
C TYR A 444 -12.69 -14.89 -13.49
N SER A 445 -13.03 -15.06 -12.21
CA SER A 445 -13.40 -13.98 -11.30
C SER A 445 -12.27 -13.72 -10.33
N VAL A 446 -11.98 -12.44 -10.09
CA VAL A 446 -11.00 -11.97 -9.11
C VAL A 446 -11.73 -11.14 -8.07
N VAL A 447 -11.54 -11.49 -6.80
CA VAL A 447 -12.05 -10.74 -5.65
C VAL A 447 -10.88 -10.41 -4.73
N SER A 448 -10.69 -9.13 -4.48
CA SER A 448 -9.76 -8.59 -3.48
C SER A 448 -10.55 -7.78 -2.44
N PRO A 449 -9.95 -7.37 -1.31
CA PRO A 449 -10.63 -6.51 -0.34
C PRO A 449 -11.12 -5.16 -0.91
N LEU A 450 -10.53 -4.71 -2.03
CA LEU A 450 -10.75 -3.37 -2.60
C LEU A 450 -11.52 -3.39 -3.91
N GLN A 451 -11.37 -4.45 -4.71
CA GLN A 451 -11.94 -4.56 -6.05
C GLN A 451 -12.42 -5.98 -6.34
N SER A 452 -13.46 -6.09 -7.16
CA SER A 452 -13.89 -7.37 -7.74
C SER A 452 -14.17 -7.18 -9.24
N GLY A 453 -13.95 -8.24 -10.01
CA GLY A 453 -14.18 -8.22 -11.45
C GLY A 453 -14.08 -9.59 -12.07
N THR A 454 -14.51 -9.69 -13.33
CA THR A 454 -14.41 -10.89 -14.15
C THR A 454 -13.63 -10.60 -15.41
N SER A 455 -12.86 -11.56 -15.90
CA SER A 455 -12.24 -11.47 -17.21
C SER A 455 -13.29 -11.46 -18.32
N PRO A 456 -12.96 -10.99 -19.54
CA PRO A 456 -13.74 -11.29 -20.73
C PRO A 456 -13.79 -12.81 -20.97
N VAL A 457 -14.78 -13.26 -21.75
CA VAL A 457 -15.14 -14.67 -21.89
C VAL A 457 -14.41 -15.31 -23.07
N PHE A 458 -13.82 -16.49 -22.86
CA PHE A 458 -13.48 -17.40 -23.95
C PHE A 458 -14.69 -18.28 -24.24
N LYS A 459 -15.38 -18.00 -25.34
CA LYS A 459 -16.48 -18.81 -25.86
C LYS A 459 -15.91 -19.99 -26.65
N LEU A 460 -15.92 -21.17 -26.03
CA LEU A 460 -15.22 -22.37 -26.50
C LEU A 460 -16.21 -23.41 -27.04
N GLU A 461 -16.05 -23.82 -28.29
CA GLU A 461 -16.71 -25.01 -28.85
C GLU A 461 -15.94 -26.27 -28.45
N VAL A 462 -16.58 -27.19 -27.73
CA VAL A 462 -15.99 -28.50 -27.42
C VAL A 462 -16.41 -29.48 -28.51
N ARG A 463 -15.57 -29.66 -29.53
CA ARG A 463 -15.84 -30.56 -30.64
C ARG A 463 -15.79 -32.01 -30.17
N GLY A 464 -16.81 -32.79 -30.52
CA GLY A 464 -16.96 -34.18 -30.09
C GLY A 464 -15.86 -35.12 -30.59
N LEU A 465 -15.91 -36.37 -30.11
CA LEU A 465 -14.88 -37.38 -30.36
C LEU A 465 -14.92 -38.02 -31.76
N GLY A 466 -15.98 -37.79 -32.54
CA GLY A 466 -16.20 -38.47 -33.82
C GLY A 466 -16.54 -39.97 -33.65
N PRO A 467 -16.46 -40.79 -34.71
CA PRO A 467 -16.90 -42.19 -34.72
C PRO A 467 -15.86 -43.14 -34.07
N VAL A 468 -15.61 -42.98 -32.77
CA VAL A 468 -14.63 -43.79 -32.00
C VAL A 468 -15.27 -44.78 -31.03
N TRP A 469 -16.60 -44.94 -31.11
CA TRP A 469 -17.37 -45.70 -30.13
C TRP A 469 -17.26 -47.23 -30.36
N PRO A 470 -17.25 -48.04 -29.28
CA PRO A 470 -17.14 -49.49 -29.39
C PRO A 470 -18.42 -50.14 -29.94
N TYR A 471 -18.25 -51.30 -30.57
CA TYR A 471 -19.36 -52.18 -30.94
C TYR A 471 -19.75 -53.04 -29.73
N ILE A 472 -21.06 -53.20 -29.50
CA ILE A 472 -21.55 -54.27 -28.64
C ILE A 472 -21.34 -55.63 -29.35
N GLN A 473 -20.98 -56.68 -28.62
CA GLN A 473 -20.71 -58.00 -29.19
C GLN A 473 -21.54 -59.08 -28.49
N ILE A 474 -22.02 -60.08 -29.24
CA ILE A 474 -22.62 -61.29 -28.65
C ILE A 474 -21.47 -62.22 -28.25
N MET A 475 -21.31 -62.42 -26.95
CA MET A 475 -20.18 -63.14 -26.35
C MET A 475 -20.51 -64.58 -26.03
N ARG A 476 -21.77 -64.86 -25.69
CA ARG A 476 -22.23 -66.22 -25.34
C ARG A 476 -23.60 -66.51 -25.98
N PRO A 477 -23.66 -67.39 -27.00
CA PRO A 477 -22.53 -67.97 -27.72
C PRO A 477 -21.76 -66.89 -28.48
N ARG A 478 -20.47 -67.09 -28.73
CA ARG A 478 -19.64 -66.14 -29.48
C ARG A 478 -20.14 -66.08 -30.93
N VAL A 479 -20.60 -64.91 -31.37
CA VAL A 479 -21.01 -64.66 -32.76
C VAL A 479 -19.98 -63.78 -33.45
N THR A 480 -19.44 -64.24 -34.58
CA THR A 480 -18.46 -63.46 -35.38
C THR A 480 -18.88 -63.27 -36.84
N ASP A 481 -19.92 -63.94 -37.29
CA ASP A 481 -20.38 -64.01 -38.68
C ASP A 481 -21.85 -63.60 -38.85
N THR A 482 -22.40 -62.89 -37.86
CA THR A 482 -23.83 -62.50 -37.73
C THR A 482 -24.79 -63.67 -37.50
N LEU A 483 -24.33 -64.92 -37.37
CA LEU A 483 -25.21 -66.08 -37.17
C LEU A 483 -25.32 -66.45 -35.68
N LEU A 484 -26.56 -66.43 -35.15
CA LEU A 484 -26.88 -66.84 -33.79
C LEU A 484 -27.69 -68.15 -33.81
N TYR A 485 -27.05 -69.24 -33.43
CA TYR A 485 -27.67 -70.58 -33.35
C TYR A 485 -28.34 -70.79 -31.98
N LEU A 486 -29.65 -71.01 -31.97
CA LEU A 486 -30.46 -71.14 -30.74
C LEU A 486 -30.07 -72.35 -29.87
N ASP A 487 -29.63 -73.44 -30.48
CA ASP A 487 -29.12 -74.61 -29.74
C ASP A 487 -27.86 -74.31 -28.93
N CYS A 488 -27.11 -73.25 -29.30
CA CYS A 488 -25.93 -72.80 -28.57
C CYS A 488 -26.24 -71.68 -27.57
N VAL A 489 -27.48 -71.17 -27.54
CA VAL A 489 -27.90 -70.13 -26.60
C VAL A 489 -28.22 -70.76 -25.24
N PRO A 490 -27.65 -70.27 -24.13
CA PRO A 490 -28.01 -70.73 -22.80
C PRO A 490 -29.51 -70.55 -22.46
N PRO A 491 -30.05 -71.26 -21.46
CA PRO A 491 -31.43 -71.07 -21.01
C PRO A 491 -31.77 -69.62 -20.63
N GLU A 492 -30.81 -68.91 -20.02
CA GLU A 492 -30.96 -67.51 -19.63
C GLU A 492 -31.01 -66.53 -20.81
N GLY A 493 -30.50 -66.93 -21.98
CA GLY A 493 -30.41 -66.09 -23.18
C GLY A 493 -28.98 -65.85 -23.65
N ALA A 494 -28.84 -64.99 -24.67
CA ALA A 494 -27.55 -64.65 -25.25
C ALA A 494 -26.91 -63.47 -24.49
N LEU A 495 -25.67 -63.63 -24.04
CA LEU A 495 -24.92 -62.56 -23.35
C LEU A 495 -24.25 -61.64 -24.38
N LEU A 496 -24.46 -60.34 -24.21
CA LEU A 496 -23.78 -59.28 -24.94
C LEU A 496 -22.86 -58.52 -24.01
N GLU A 497 -21.74 -58.06 -24.54
CA GLU A 497 -20.81 -57.19 -23.83
C GLU A 497 -20.52 -55.95 -24.68
N LEU A 498 -20.63 -54.78 -24.06
CA LEU A 498 -20.15 -53.51 -24.60
C LEU A 498 -18.86 -53.13 -23.87
N ALA A 499 -17.76 -52.97 -24.62
CA ALA A 499 -16.48 -52.55 -24.05
C ALA A 499 -16.52 -51.08 -23.58
N SER A 500 -15.60 -50.71 -22.68
CA SER A 500 -15.44 -49.32 -22.23
C SER A 500 -15.22 -48.33 -23.38
N TRP A 501 -15.74 -47.12 -23.22
CA TRP A 501 -15.57 -46.00 -24.16
C TRP A 501 -14.90 -44.79 -23.48
N ALA A 502 -14.46 -43.84 -24.29
CA ALA A 502 -13.92 -42.58 -23.79
C ALA A 502 -14.97 -41.84 -22.94
N TYR A 503 -14.57 -41.35 -21.77
CA TYR A 503 -15.45 -40.75 -20.76
C TYR A 503 -16.49 -41.69 -20.14
N MET A 504 -16.34 -43.02 -20.23
CA MET A 504 -17.17 -43.94 -19.42
C MET A 504 -17.06 -43.57 -17.94
N ALA A 505 -18.19 -43.43 -17.24
CA ALA A 505 -18.21 -43.06 -15.83
C ALA A 505 -19.45 -43.63 -15.12
N PRO A 506 -19.35 -44.00 -13.81
CA PRO A 506 -20.49 -44.41 -13.01
C PRO A 506 -21.62 -43.36 -13.06
N GLY A 507 -22.87 -43.81 -13.02
CA GLY A 507 -24.06 -42.95 -13.13
C GLY A 507 -24.51 -42.65 -14.56
N GLN A 508 -23.68 -42.89 -15.57
CA GLN A 508 -24.05 -42.63 -16.98
C GLN A 508 -25.26 -43.46 -17.43
N ARG A 509 -26.12 -42.86 -18.25
CA ARG A 509 -27.32 -43.54 -18.77
C ARG A 509 -26.99 -44.22 -20.09
N VAL A 510 -27.11 -45.55 -20.08
CA VAL A 510 -26.89 -46.40 -21.25
C VAL A 510 -28.20 -47.06 -21.63
N ARG A 511 -28.61 -46.92 -22.89
CA ARG A 511 -29.77 -47.59 -23.46
C ARG A 511 -29.31 -48.64 -24.45
N ILE A 512 -29.81 -49.85 -24.27
CA ILE A 512 -29.55 -50.96 -25.19
C ILE A 512 -30.91 -51.57 -25.51
N LYS A 513 -31.22 -51.64 -26.81
CA LYS A 513 -32.45 -52.28 -27.29
C LYS A 513 -32.12 -53.23 -28.42
N VAL A 514 -32.88 -54.31 -28.47
CA VAL A 514 -32.91 -55.23 -29.60
C VAL A 514 -34.24 -55.07 -30.32
N THR A 515 -34.19 -54.99 -31.64
CA THR A 515 -35.37 -54.97 -32.51
C THR A 515 -35.28 -56.09 -33.52
N GLY A 516 -36.40 -56.66 -33.93
CA GLY A 516 -36.47 -57.71 -34.93
C GLY A 516 -37.87 -57.89 -35.49
N LEU A 517 -38.06 -58.91 -36.33
CA LEU A 517 -39.39 -59.34 -36.78
C LEU A 517 -39.76 -60.65 -36.08
N SER A 518 -41.02 -60.81 -35.72
CA SER A 518 -41.56 -62.09 -35.25
C SER A 518 -41.59 -63.13 -36.37
N GLN A 519 -41.82 -64.40 -36.02
CA GLN A 519 -42.07 -65.45 -37.03
C GLN A 519 -43.25 -65.14 -37.98
N SER A 520 -44.22 -64.31 -37.56
CA SER A 520 -45.34 -63.84 -38.38
C SER A 520 -45.03 -62.56 -39.20
N GLY A 521 -43.79 -62.05 -39.12
CA GLY A 521 -43.35 -60.84 -39.82
C GLY A 521 -43.71 -59.52 -39.14
N SER A 522 -44.21 -59.53 -37.90
CA SER A 522 -44.56 -58.32 -37.16
C SER A 522 -43.34 -57.72 -36.42
N PRO A 523 -43.13 -56.40 -36.42
CA PRO A 523 -42.02 -55.79 -35.67
C PRO A 523 -42.09 -56.07 -34.17
N GLN A 524 -40.95 -56.40 -33.57
CA GLN A 524 -40.75 -56.61 -32.14
C GLN A 524 -39.57 -55.78 -31.64
N ALA A 525 -39.66 -55.29 -30.40
CA ALA A 525 -38.60 -54.54 -29.74
C ALA A 525 -38.56 -54.90 -28.25
N LEU A 526 -37.37 -55.01 -27.70
CA LEU A 526 -37.12 -55.25 -26.28
C LEU A 526 -36.01 -54.31 -25.79
N GLY A 527 -36.29 -53.56 -24.74
CA GLY A 527 -35.26 -52.81 -24.01
C GLY A 527 -34.47 -53.76 -23.12
N LEU A 528 -33.21 -53.98 -23.45
CA LEU A 528 -32.27 -54.77 -22.64
C LEU A 528 -31.68 -53.93 -21.51
N ARG A 529 -31.60 -52.62 -21.72
CA ARG A 529 -31.26 -51.61 -20.72
C ARG A 529 -31.97 -50.31 -21.05
N THR A 530 -32.60 -49.68 -20.06
CA THR A 530 -33.56 -48.58 -20.30
C THR A 530 -33.03 -47.18 -19.94
N GLY A 531 -31.74 -47.06 -19.59
CA GLY A 531 -31.09 -45.79 -19.29
C GLY A 531 -31.22 -45.41 -17.82
N ALA A 532 -32.12 -44.50 -17.47
CA ALA A 532 -32.17 -43.88 -16.13
C ALA A 532 -32.50 -44.85 -14.99
N ALA A 533 -33.24 -45.94 -15.25
CA ALA A 533 -33.54 -46.96 -14.26
C ALA A 533 -32.33 -47.86 -13.94
N GLU A 534 -31.36 -47.90 -14.85
CA GLU A 534 -30.20 -48.79 -14.82
C GLU A 534 -28.93 -47.99 -15.19
N PRO A 535 -28.55 -46.97 -14.41
CA PRO A 535 -27.34 -46.20 -14.68
C PRO A 535 -26.10 -47.11 -14.59
N LEU A 536 -25.01 -46.73 -15.26
CA LEU A 536 -23.74 -47.44 -15.20
C LEU A 536 -23.29 -47.59 -13.74
N THR A 537 -22.99 -48.82 -13.33
CA THR A 537 -22.53 -49.12 -11.97
C THR A 537 -21.02 -48.97 -11.83
N GLU A 538 -20.52 -48.84 -10.60
CA GLU A 538 -19.08 -48.86 -10.32
C GLU A 538 -18.43 -50.19 -10.74
N ALA A 539 -19.12 -51.31 -10.51
CA ALA A 539 -18.62 -52.63 -10.91
C ALA A 539 -18.43 -52.77 -12.44
N GLU A 540 -19.37 -52.23 -13.23
CA GLU A 540 -19.27 -52.19 -14.70
C GLU A 540 -18.13 -51.27 -15.17
N TYR A 541 -17.95 -50.13 -14.49
CA TYR A 541 -16.85 -49.21 -14.74
C TYR A 541 -15.48 -49.87 -14.48
N ASP A 542 -15.32 -50.50 -13.31
CA ASP A 542 -14.08 -51.18 -12.92
C ASP A 542 -13.76 -52.37 -13.83
N ALA A 543 -14.79 -53.13 -14.22
CA ALA A 543 -14.67 -54.23 -15.18
C ALA A 543 -14.41 -53.75 -16.62
N ARG A 544 -14.59 -52.45 -16.91
CA ARG A 544 -14.48 -51.84 -18.25
C ARG A 544 -15.41 -52.47 -19.28
N GLN A 545 -16.55 -52.99 -18.84
CA GLN A 545 -17.50 -53.73 -19.67
C GLN A 545 -18.93 -53.58 -19.13
N VAL A 546 -19.90 -53.50 -20.04
CA VAL A 546 -21.33 -53.49 -19.72
C VAL A 546 -21.98 -54.77 -20.27
N PRO A 547 -22.28 -55.77 -19.42
CA PRO A 547 -22.97 -56.98 -19.84
C PRO A 547 -24.49 -56.78 -19.90
N VAL A 548 -25.15 -57.30 -20.93
CA VAL A 548 -26.62 -57.41 -21.02
C VAL A 548 -27.04 -58.72 -21.66
N ILE A 549 -28.23 -59.23 -21.33
CA ILE A 549 -28.72 -60.52 -21.85
C ILE A 549 -29.93 -60.26 -22.75
N ILE A 550 -29.92 -60.82 -23.96
CA ILE A 550 -31.16 -60.99 -24.74
C ILE A 550 -31.83 -62.28 -24.26
N PRO A 551 -33.03 -62.21 -23.65
CA PRO A 551 -33.70 -63.40 -23.12
C PRO A 551 -33.98 -64.43 -24.21
N ARG A 552 -33.85 -65.72 -23.86
CA ARG A 552 -34.09 -66.81 -24.80
C ARG A 552 -35.50 -66.78 -25.41
N ASP A 553 -36.52 -66.51 -24.61
CA ASP A 553 -37.91 -66.45 -25.08
C ASP A 553 -38.12 -65.38 -26.17
N PHE A 554 -37.40 -64.25 -26.07
CA PHE A 554 -37.42 -63.22 -27.11
C PHE A 554 -36.72 -63.71 -28.38
N LEU A 555 -35.56 -64.35 -28.26
CA LEU A 555 -34.86 -64.94 -29.41
C LEU A 555 -35.72 -66.01 -30.09
N ASP A 556 -36.45 -66.82 -29.33
CA ASP A 556 -37.32 -67.86 -29.86
C ASP A 556 -38.50 -67.30 -30.66
N SER A 557 -38.99 -66.08 -30.34
CA SER A 557 -40.07 -65.43 -31.09
C SER A 557 -39.65 -64.77 -32.41
N LEU A 558 -38.34 -64.55 -32.61
CA LEU A 558 -37.80 -63.87 -33.80
C LEU A 558 -37.86 -64.72 -35.07
N GLN A 559 -37.94 -64.05 -36.21
CA GLN A 559 -37.91 -64.67 -37.53
C GLN A 559 -36.57 -65.39 -37.78
N ARG A 560 -36.64 -66.59 -38.34
CA ARG A 560 -35.47 -67.40 -38.67
C ARG A 560 -34.89 -67.08 -40.04
N LYS A 561 -33.59 -67.31 -40.22
CA LYS A 561 -32.90 -67.29 -41.53
C LYS A 561 -33.04 -65.97 -42.32
N SER A 562 -33.24 -64.85 -41.62
CA SER A 562 -33.33 -63.51 -42.20
C SER A 562 -32.55 -62.51 -41.34
N LEU A 563 -31.85 -61.57 -41.99
CA LEU A 563 -31.11 -60.49 -41.32
C LEU A 563 -32.06 -59.36 -40.97
N THR A 564 -32.87 -59.57 -39.94
CA THR A 564 -33.92 -58.65 -39.51
C THR A 564 -33.70 -58.12 -38.10
N ASN A 565 -32.70 -58.63 -37.37
CA ASN A 565 -32.50 -58.31 -35.96
C ASN A 565 -31.32 -57.36 -35.79
N ILE A 566 -31.53 -56.30 -35.02
CA ILE A 566 -30.58 -55.20 -34.80
C ILE A 566 -30.47 -54.95 -33.30
N VAL A 567 -29.25 -54.81 -32.79
CA VAL A 567 -28.98 -54.31 -31.45
C VAL A 567 -28.39 -52.92 -31.56
N THR A 568 -29.04 -51.95 -30.94
CA THR A 568 -28.59 -50.55 -30.93
C THR A 568 -28.22 -50.13 -29.52
N VAL A 569 -27.14 -49.35 -29.41
CA VAL A 569 -26.63 -48.79 -28.17
C VAL A 569 -26.66 -47.26 -28.25
N GLU A 570 -27.14 -46.62 -27.20
CA GLU A 570 -27.20 -45.16 -27.06
C GLU A 570 -26.68 -44.77 -25.67
N VAL A 571 -25.73 -43.84 -25.60
CA VAL A 571 -25.14 -43.37 -24.33
C VAL A 571 -25.39 -41.88 -24.17
N SER A 572 -25.84 -41.48 -22.98
CA SER A 572 -26.02 -40.07 -22.63
C SER A 572 -24.83 -39.56 -21.82
N PHE A 573 -24.30 -38.41 -22.23
CA PHE A 573 -23.21 -37.71 -21.54
C PHE A 573 -23.67 -36.43 -20.79
N ASP A 574 -24.94 -36.05 -20.92
CA ASP A 574 -25.52 -34.82 -20.37
C ASP A 574 -26.84 -35.08 -19.60
N ASP A 575 -26.79 -36.05 -18.68
CA ASP A 575 -27.90 -36.40 -17.77
C ASP A 575 -29.23 -36.76 -18.45
N GLY A 576 -29.16 -37.23 -19.69
CA GLY A 576 -30.26 -37.72 -20.50
C GLY A 576 -30.89 -36.68 -21.40
N ALA A 577 -30.30 -35.49 -21.52
CA ALA A 577 -30.79 -34.46 -22.45
C ALA A 577 -30.56 -34.89 -23.91
N ASN A 578 -29.42 -35.53 -24.21
CA ASN A 578 -29.08 -36.07 -25.53
C ASN A 578 -28.50 -37.48 -25.41
N TYR A 579 -28.61 -38.25 -26.49
CA TYR A 579 -28.06 -39.61 -26.58
C TYR A 579 -27.19 -39.73 -27.81
N THR A 580 -25.94 -40.15 -27.61
CA THR A 580 -24.99 -40.47 -28.67
C THR A 580 -25.19 -41.91 -29.10
N GLN A 581 -25.47 -42.11 -30.38
CA GLN A 581 -25.62 -43.44 -30.96
C GLN A 581 -24.26 -44.10 -31.16
N PHE A 582 -24.09 -45.29 -30.59
CA PHE A 582 -22.94 -46.15 -30.83
C PHE A 582 -23.23 -47.08 -32.03
N PRO A 583 -22.19 -47.68 -32.64
CA PRO A 583 -22.37 -48.65 -33.70
C PRO A 583 -23.32 -49.79 -33.29
N SER A 584 -24.29 -50.09 -34.16
CA SER A 584 -25.19 -51.22 -34.01
C SER A 584 -24.59 -52.50 -34.56
N ILE A 585 -25.11 -53.64 -34.11
CA ILE A 585 -24.84 -54.94 -34.72
C ILE A 585 -26.13 -55.57 -35.23
N ASP A 586 -26.02 -56.33 -36.31
CA ASP A 586 -27.10 -57.10 -36.88
C ASP A 586 -26.84 -58.60 -36.69
N PHE A 587 -27.90 -59.40 -36.54
CA PHE A 587 -27.78 -60.86 -36.45
C PHE A 587 -28.97 -61.63 -37.03
N ILE A 588 -28.72 -62.87 -37.41
CA ILE A 588 -29.67 -63.85 -37.95
C ILE A 588 -29.87 -64.95 -36.91
N VAL A 589 -31.13 -65.28 -36.60
CA VAL A 589 -31.45 -66.41 -35.71
C VAL A 589 -31.63 -67.70 -36.52
N LEU A 590 -31.01 -68.79 -36.05
CA LEU A 590 -31.05 -70.12 -36.66
C LEU A 590 -31.43 -71.19 -35.63
N ASP A 591 -32.19 -72.20 -36.06
CA ASP A 591 -32.68 -73.27 -35.17
C ASP A 591 -31.60 -74.31 -34.79
N GLY A 592 -30.41 -74.32 -35.43
CA GLY A 592 -29.30 -75.22 -35.09
C GLY A 592 -28.21 -75.34 -36.17
N LEU A 593 -27.02 -75.83 -35.79
CA LEU A 593 -25.97 -76.27 -36.74
C LEU A 593 -26.39 -77.66 -37.27
N PHE A 594 -26.85 -77.74 -38.51
CA PHE A 594 -26.98 -79.04 -39.16
C PHE A 594 -25.59 -79.67 -39.26
N LEU A 595 -25.41 -80.85 -38.66
CA LEU A 595 -24.41 -81.82 -39.11
C LEU A 595 -24.83 -82.39 -40.46
#